data_AF-A0AA37GKE8-F1
#
_entry.id   AF-A0AA37GKE8-F1
#
_cell.length_a   1.000
_cell.length_b   1.000
_cell.length_c   1.000
_cell.angle_alpha   90.00
_cell.angle_beta   90.00
_cell.angle_gamma   90.00
#
_symmetry.space_group_name_H-M   'P 1'
#
loop_
_entity.id
_entity.type
_entity.pdbx_description
1 polymer ?
#
loop_
_entity_poly.entity_id
_entity_poly.type
_entity_poly.pdbx_seq_one_letter_code
_entity_poly.pdbx_strand_id
1 'polypeptide(L)'
;MESAMDTSVEDTKPQNNIARRFFQLVNDNRQDAAKLELIESILESLDGGETTESTRKCNIIERLLSQLSADNGTLLPEKLVAVEAFLKSLENPNMCATYLYELNNFCDAEWPALMERNKPNASTLPEIRYIDRLEEKLVILKAISEEEIPSEWPNEPKRRIDQSLVTEDVWAAFWVATVEELQQFLDSKVRSGIYPVESIERQLFAVSVAVPMVISSVMNKRTIGTSSQATSSRPTTLSQQATPSKPAASSQQAMSKSGVGSRIQSLRGKGKEKETRKQSSIDDTKKRDGWECTLLHTIVTEAAHIYPVAKVKAAGECKALLGILNFIWGRVTCEKFKDALGIKDLDIPMNMVTLDNAPHHLWDHGRITFPPVLSTPNRIDLVVRILEPLDWSKRKREGSALPDGLATDPRTKVKTHMNPTGKLTKTTAKERTDVRFVSADTQHRIYDGHRFTITSDDPDLLPSVELLRLRDRVMAMMMLKGGADVDDDVLSSSSGGDDAPRVLVGDGDFEVDMEAKVLEWSERAGGELAPLTAEEADEMAWTASVIQQPENVGDSFSSEGQPEDRGESRGED
;
A
#
# COMPACT_ATOMS: atom_id res chain seq x y z
N MET A 1 -31.99 -36.25 -68.60
CA MET A 1 -32.86 -36.25 -67.41
C MET A 1 -31.97 -36.55 -66.23
N GLU A 2 -31.83 -35.52 -65.40
CA GLU A 2 -31.31 -35.45 -64.03
C GLU A 2 -30.22 -36.45 -63.60
N SER A 3 -28.98 -35.95 -63.55
CA SER A 3 -27.91 -36.49 -62.72
C SER A 3 -27.67 -35.51 -61.58
N ALA A 4 -27.87 -36.00 -60.37
CA ALA A 4 -27.57 -35.32 -59.12
C ALA A 4 -26.08 -34.95 -59.03
N MET A 5 -25.79 -33.76 -58.51
CA MET A 5 -24.48 -33.43 -57.94
C MET A 5 -24.64 -33.30 -56.43
N ASP A 6 -23.90 -34.17 -55.76
CA ASP A 6 -23.67 -34.29 -54.34
C ASP A 6 -22.91 -33.04 -53.83
N THR A 7 -23.48 -32.33 -52.85
CA THR A 7 -22.74 -31.33 -52.07
C THR A 7 -22.44 -31.95 -50.70
N SER A 8 -21.27 -32.60 -50.60
CA SER A 8 -20.71 -33.00 -49.31
C SER A 8 -20.29 -31.75 -48.55
N VAL A 9 -20.94 -31.48 -47.43
CA VAL A 9 -20.49 -30.50 -46.44
C VAL A 9 -19.31 -31.13 -45.70
N GLU A 10 -18.11 -30.59 -45.89
CA GLU A 10 -16.94 -30.97 -45.10
C GLU A 10 -17.13 -30.50 -43.65
N ASP A 11 -17.33 -31.45 -42.73
CA ASP A 11 -17.26 -31.22 -41.29
C ASP A 11 -15.83 -30.83 -40.91
N THR A 12 -15.58 -29.52 -40.85
CA THR A 12 -14.30 -28.99 -40.37
C THR A 12 -14.30 -29.00 -38.84
N LYS A 13 -13.32 -29.72 -38.26
CA LYS A 13 -13.13 -29.80 -36.80
C LYS A 13 -13.08 -28.40 -36.17
N PRO A 14 -13.71 -28.17 -35.00
CA PRO A 14 -13.70 -26.88 -34.31
C PRO A 14 -12.29 -26.29 -34.13
N GLN A 15 -11.28 -27.12 -33.83
CA GLN A 15 -9.89 -26.68 -33.66
C GLN A 15 -9.31 -25.97 -34.90
N ASN A 16 -9.66 -26.42 -36.10
CA ASN A 16 -9.20 -25.82 -37.36
C ASN A 16 -9.78 -24.42 -37.60
N ASN A 17 -10.96 -24.13 -37.04
CA ASN A 17 -11.58 -22.81 -37.12
C ASN A 17 -10.96 -21.82 -36.12
N ILE A 18 -10.50 -22.29 -34.95
CA ILE A 18 -9.78 -21.49 -33.95
C ILE A 18 -8.45 -21.01 -34.51
N ALA A 19 -7.63 -21.95 -35.01
CA ALA A 19 -6.33 -21.64 -35.60
C ALA A 19 -6.50 -20.62 -36.74
N ARG A 20 -7.42 -20.87 -37.67
CA ARG A 20 -7.67 -19.98 -38.83
C ARG A 20 -8.11 -18.56 -38.42
N ARG A 21 -8.97 -18.40 -37.40
CA ARG A 21 -9.39 -17.08 -36.90
C ARG A 21 -8.26 -16.33 -36.22
N PHE A 22 -7.42 -17.05 -35.48
CA PHE A 22 -6.24 -16.48 -34.85
C PHE A 22 -5.22 -16.00 -35.88
N PHE A 23 -4.95 -16.81 -36.91
CA PHE A 23 -4.09 -16.46 -38.04
C PHE A 23 -4.51 -15.15 -38.71
N GLN A 24 -5.81 -14.96 -38.93
CA GLN A 24 -6.34 -13.72 -39.50
C GLN A 24 -6.01 -12.51 -38.60
N LEU A 25 -6.28 -12.63 -37.29
CA LEU A 25 -6.08 -11.56 -36.31
C LEU A 25 -4.60 -11.16 -36.14
N VAL A 26 -3.68 -12.12 -36.22
CA VAL A 26 -2.24 -11.87 -36.05
C VAL A 26 -1.57 -11.43 -37.36
N ASN A 27 -1.99 -11.95 -38.51
CA ASN A 27 -1.49 -11.51 -39.81
C ASN A 27 -1.84 -10.04 -40.10
N ASP A 28 -2.95 -9.55 -39.53
CA ASP A 28 -3.34 -8.15 -39.59
C ASP A 28 -2.48 -7.24 -38.67
N ASN A 29 -1.70 -7.81 -37.73
CA ASN A 29 -0.89 -7.10 -36.73
C ASN A 29 0.65 -7.29 -36.89
N ARG A 30 1.13 -7.71 -38.08
CA ARG A 30 2.54 -8.02 -38.44
C ARG A 30 3.63 -7.35 -37.56
N GLN A 31 4.04 -7.99 -36.47
CA GLN A 31 5.33 -7.65 -35.83
C GLN A 31 6.17 -8.80 -35.24
N ASP A 32 5.71 -10.06 -35.16
CA ASP A 32 6.60 -11.14 -34.65
C ASP A 32 6.24 -12.53 -35.21
N ALA A 33 6.95 -12.98 -36.24
CA ALA A 33 6.78 -14.32 -36.83
C ALA A 33 7.10 -15.46 -35.84
N ALA A 34 8.03 -15.26 -34.91
CA ALA A 34 8.38 -16.26 -33.89
C ALA A 34 7.26 -16.53 -32.89
N LYS A 35 6.38 -15.55 -32.63
CA LYS A 35 5.21 -15.71 -31.77
C LYS A 35 4.09 -16.48 -32.46
N LEU A 36 3.99 -16.38 -33.78
CA LEU A 36 3.07 -17.18 -34.58
C LEU A 36 3.43 -18.68 -34.55
N GLU A 37 4.71 -19.01 -34.75
CA GLU A 37 5.18 -20.41 -34.70
C GLU A 37 4.95 -21.07 -33.33
N LEU A 38 5.16 -20.33 -32.23
CA LEU A 38 4.89 -20.85 -30.88
C LEU A 38 3.40 -21.17 -30.68
N ILE A 39 2.51 -20.30 -31.17
CA ILE A 39 1.06 -20.47 -30.97
C ILE A 39 0.52 -21.57 -31.88
N GLU A 40 1.06 -21.72 -33.09
CA GLU A 40 0.80 -22.88 -33.96
C GLU A 40 1.17 -24.18 -33.24
N SER A 41 2.38 -24.26 -32.69
CA SER A 41 2.85 -25.43 -31.92
C SER A 41 1.91 -25.77 -30.75
N ILE A 42 1.41 -24.76 -30.03
CA ILE A 42 0.50 -24.95 -28.90
C ILE A 42 -0.87 -25.48 -29.37
N LEU A 43 -1.42 -24.92 -30.45
CA LEU A 43 -2.72 -25.36 -30.99
C LEU A 43 -2.64 -26.77 -31.59
N GLU A 44 -1.53 -27.12 -32.24
CA GLU A 44 -1.27 -28.46 -32.75
C GLU A 44 -1.12 -29.50 -31.63
N SER A 45 -0.51 -29.11 -30.50
CA SER A 45 -0.38 -30.00 -29.33
C SER A 45 -1.73 -30.34 -28.67
N LEU A 46 -2.76 -29.49 -28.85
CA LEU A 46 -4.10 -29.67 -28.32
C LEU A 46 -4.99 -30.60 -29.18
N ASP A 47 -4.57 -30.96 -30.40
CA ASP A 47 -5.34 -31.80 -31.34
C ASP A 47 -5.26 -33.32 -31.02
N GLY A 48 -4.51 -33.70 -29.97
CA GLY A 48 -4.17 -35.08 -29.64
C GLY A 48 -5.23 -35.95 -28.94
N GLY A 49 -6.40 -35.44 -28.56
CA GLY A 49 -7.46 -36.30 -27.98
C GLY A 49 -8.72 -35.58 -27.49
N GLU A 50 -9.88 -36.23 -27.68
CA GLU A 50 -11.20 -35.82 -27.17
C GLU A 50 -11.32 -36.01 -25.65
N THR A 51 -10.51 -35.29 -24.88
CA THR A 51 -10.69 -35.22 -23.43
C THR A 51 -11.52 -33.99 -23.08
N THR A 52 -12.35 -34.11 -22.04
CA THR A 52 -13.12 -32.98 -21.47
C THR A 52 -12.23 -31.80 -21.08
N GLU A 53 -10.95 -32.04 -20.80
CA GLU A 53 -9.96 -31.03 -20.52
C GLU A 53 -9.51 -30.28 -21.77
N SER A 54 -9.22 -30.99 -22.88
CA SER A 54 -8.88 -30.36 -24.16
C SER A 54 -10.01 -29.43 -24.63
N THR A 55 -11.28 -29.86 -24.51
CA THR A 55 -12.45 -29.01 -24.82
C THR A 55 -12.50 -27.75 -23.95
N ARG A 56 -12.19 -27.85 -22.65
CA ARG A 56 -12.14 -26.68 -21.75
C ARG A 56 -11.02 -25.72 -22.13
N LYS A 57 -9.81 -26.22 -22.45
CA LYS A 57 -8.69 -25.40 -22.93
C LYS A 57 -9.06 -24.66 -24.22
N CYS A 58 -9.65 -25.35 -25.20
CA CYS A 58 -10.12 -24.72 -26.44
C CYS A 58 -11.16 -23.62 -26.19
N ASN A 59 -12.14 -23.83 -25.31
CA ASN A 59 -13.15 -22.82 -25.01
C ASN A 59 -12.57 -21.54 -24.38
N ILE A 60 -11.57 -21.68 -23.50
CA ILE A 60 -10.89 -20.52 -22.89
C ILE A 60 -10.08 -19.77 -23.97
N ILE A 61 -9.37 -20.50 -24.84
CA ILE A 61 -8.65 -19.92 -25.98
C ILE A 61 -9.64 -19.14 -26.88
N GLU A 62 -10.75 -19.75 -27.30
CA GLU A 62 -11.75 -19.08 -28.15
C GLU A 62 -12.30 -17.78 -27.53
N ARG A 63 -12.52 -17.78 -26.22
CA ARG A 63 -12.97 -16.60 -25.48
C ARG A 63 -11.91 -15.50 -25.49
N LEU A 64 -10.66 -15.83 -25.17
CA LEU A 64 -9.54 -14.89 -25.24
C LEU A 64 -9.39 -14.31 -26.64
N LEU A 65 -9.45 -15.15 -27.68
CA LEU A 65 -9.34 -14.70 -29.06
C LEU A 65 -10.49 -13.78 -29.48
N SER A 66 -11.71 -14.08 -29.03
CA SER A 66 -12.87 -13.22 -29.28
C SER A 66 -12.71 -11.86 -28.62
N GLN A 67 -12.16 -11.81 -27.40
CA GLN A 67 -11.88 -10.56 -26.69
C GLN A 67 -10.76 -9.75 -27.36
N LEU A 68 -9.71 -10.41 -27.85
CA LEU A 68 -8.63 -9.76 -28.61
C LEU A 68 -9.11 -9.21 -29.95
N SER A 69 -10.06 -9.90 -30.61
CA SER A 69 -10.63 -9.47 -31.89
C SER A 69 -11.63 -8.32 -31.77
N ALA A 70 -12.22 -8.10 -30.60
CA ALA A 70 -13.13 -6.98 -30.35
C ALA A 70 -12.38 -5.64 -30.13
N ASP A 71 -11.06 -5.69 -29.97
CA ASP A 71 -10.21 -4.53 -29.76
C ASP A 71 -9.78 -3.97 -31.13
N ASN A 72 -10.20 -2.74 -31.46
CA ASN A 72 -10.14 -2.14 -32.81
C ASN A 72 -8.72 -1.74 -33.30
N GLY A 73 -7.73 -2.62 -33.21
CA GLY A 73 -6.53 -2.58 -34.06
C GLY A 73 -5.23 -2.05 -33.43
N THR A 74 -5.11 -1.98 -32.11
CA THR A 74 -3.80 -1.82 -31.45
C THR A 74 -3.65 -2.79 -30.30
N LEU A 75 -3.27 -4.02 -30.65
CA LEU A 75 -2.77 -5.01 -29.70
C LEU A 75 -1.47 -4.49 -29.10
N LEU A 76 -1.57 -3.90 -27.90
CA LEU A 76 -0.41 -3.48 -27.11
C LEU A 76 0.53 -4.68 -26.93
N PRO A 77 1.86 -4.53 -27.14
CA PRO A 77 2.84 -5.61 -26.96
C PRO A 77 2.74 -6.34 -25.62
N GLU A 78 2.31 -5.63 -24.58
CA GLU A 78 2.05 -6.17 -23.23
C GLU A 78 0.91 -7.19 -23.20
N LYS A 79 -0.15 -6.98 -24.00
CA LYS A 79 -1.27 -7.93 -24.15
C LYS A 79 -0.80 -9.23 -24.80
N LEU A 80 0.08 -9.12 -25.80
CA LEU A 80 0.68 -10.30 -26.45
C LEU A 80 1.58 -11.08 -25.51
N VAL A 81 2.37 -10.41 -24.66
CA VAL A 81 3.20 -11.10 -23.65
C VAL A 81 2.33 -11.83 -22.62
N ALA A 82 1.22 -11.24 -22.18
CA ALA A 82 0.28 -11.89 -21.27
C ALA A 82 -0.40 -13.12 -21.91
N VAL A 83 -0.83 -13.01 -23.18
CA VAL A 83 -1.41 -14.12 -23.94
C VAL A 83 -0.38 -15.23 -24.18
N GLU A 84 0.87 -14.87 -24.47
CA GLU A 84 1.95 -15.84 -24.64
C GLU A 84 2.26 -16.60 -23.35
N ALA A 85 2.34 -15.89 -22.22
CA ALA A 85 2.53 -16.51 -20.90
C ALA A 85 1.35 -17.43 -20.53
N PHE A 86 0.13 -17.02 -20.86
CA PHE A 86 -1.07 -17.83 -20.70
C PHE A 86 -1.02 -19.11 -21.56
N LEU A 87 -0.66 -19.01 -22.84
CA LEU A 87 -0.62 -20.17 -23.72
C LEU A 87 0.48 -21.17 -23.28
N LYS A 88 1.62 -20.68 -22.78
CA LYS A 88 2.67 -21.53 -22.19
C LYS A 88 2.22 -22.23 -20.91
N SER A 89 1.32 -21.65 -20.11
CA SER A 89 0.84 -22.32 -18.90
C SER A 89 -0.10 -23.49 -19.22
N LEU A 90 -0.80 -23.45 -20.37
CA LEU A 90 -1.65 -24.55 -20.84
C LEU A 90 -0.87 -25.82 -21.22
N GLU A 91 0.42 -25.68 -21.55
CA GLU A 91 1.34 -26.80 -21.83
C GLU A 91 1.76 -27.57 -20.57
N ASN A 92 1.50 -27.03 -19.37
CA ASN A 92 1.87 -27.71 -18.13
C ASN A 92 0.97 -28.96 -17.91
N PRO A 93 1.54 -30.18 -17.91
CA PRO A 93 0.76 -31.40 -17.73
C PRO A 93 0.16 -31.55 -16.32
N ASN A 94 0.62 -30.75 -15.34
CA ASN A 94 0.11 -30.74 -13.97
C ASN A 94 -1.00 -29.69 -13.74
N MET A 95 -1.54 -29.09 -14.80
CA MET A 95 -2.53 -28.04 -14.68
C MET A 95 -3.89 -28.61 -14.24
N CYS A 96 -4.29 -28.35 -13.00
CA CYS A 96 -5.51 -28.95 -12.43
C CYS A 96 -6.78 -28.19 -12.85
N ALA A 97 -7.95 -28.82 -12.66
CA ALA A 97 -9.25 -28.24 -12.99
C ALA A 97 -9.55 -26.92 -12.26
N THR A 98 -8.99 -26.71 -11.07
CA THR A 98 -9.12 -25.46 -10.30
C THR A 98 -8.45 -24.30 -11.03
N TYR A 99 -7.28 -24.53 -11.63
CA TYR A 99 -6.56 -23.51 -12.39
C TYR A 99 -7.31 -23.10 -13.67
N LEU A 100 -7.97 -24.04 -14.34
CA LEU A 100 -8.85 -23.74 -15.48
C LEU A 100 -10.06 -22.87 -15.08
N TYR A 101 -10.61 -23.08 -13.89
CA TYR A 101 -11.70 -22.26 -13.36
C TYR A 101 -11.24 -20.82 -13.07
N GLU A 102 -10.07 -20.67 -12.46
CA GLU A 102 -9.45 -19.37 -12.19
C GLU A 102 -9.09 -18.63 -13.48
N LEU A 103 -8.55 -19.34 -14.49
CA LEU A 103 -8.31 -18.78 -15.82
C LEU A 103 -9.60 -18.31 -16.49
N ASN A 104 -10.68 -19.06 -16.34
CA ASN A 104 -11.97 -18.65 -16.85
C ASN A 104 -12.49 -17.40 -16.09
N ASN A 105 -12.31 -17.34 -14.78
CA ASN A 105 -12.60 -16.15 -13.97
C ASN A 105 -11.75 -14.94 -14.38
N PHE A 106 -10.47 -15.14 -14.68
CA PHE A 106 -9.60 -14.09 -15.19
C PHE A 106 -10.13 -13.54 -16.52
N CYS A 107 -10.50 -14.41 -17.46
CA CYS A 107 -11.04 -13.99 -18.75
C CYS A 107 -12.41 -13.28 -18.63
N ASP A 108 -13.27 -13.73 -17.71
CA ASP A 108 -14.64 -13.22 -17.59
C ASP A 108 -14.72 -11.96 -16.71
N ALA A 109 -13.91 -11.85 -15.65
CA ALA A 109 -14.00 -10.77 -14.66
C ALA A 109 -12.79 -9.83 -14.66
N GLU A 110 -11.57 -10.37 -14.70
CA GLU A 110 -10.36 -9.54 -14.55
C GLU A 110 -9.90 -8.91 -15.87
N TRP A 111 -10.02 -9.62 -16.98
CA TRP A 111 -9.60 -9.14 -18.29
C TRP A 111 -10.39 -7.91 -18.76
N PRO A 112 -11.73 -7.87 -18.67
CA PRO A 112 -12.48 -6.65 -18.98
C PRO A 112 -12.08 -5.48 -18.07
N ALA A 113 -11.82 -5.74 -16.78
CA ALA A 113 -11.37 -4.71 -15.83
C ALA A 113 -9.94 -4.22 -16.14
N LEU A 114 -9.04 -5.11 -16.53
CA LEU A 114 -7.68 -4.80 -16.99
C LEU A 114 -7.72 -3.97 -18.29
N MET A 115 -8.61 -4.35 -19.21
CA MET A 115 -8.80 -3.65 -20.49
C MET A 115 -9.43 -2.27 -20.29
N GLU A 116 -10.39 -2.13 -19.37
CA GLU A 116 -10.96 -0.82 -19.01
C GLU A 116 -9.90 0.08 -18.32
N ARG A 117 -9.03 -0.49 -17.48
CA ARG A 117 -7.88 0.24 -16.90
C ARG A 117 -6.87 0.70 -17.97
N ASN A 118 -6.71 -0.10 -19.03
CA ASN A 118 -5.75 0.16 -20.10
C ASN A 118 -6.35 0.89 -21.31
N LYS A 119 -7.66 1.16 -21.32
CA LYS A 119 -8.22 2.12 -22.27
C LYS A 119 -7.50 3.44 -22.01
N PRO A 120 -6.94 4.09 -23.04
CA PRO A 120 -6.37 5.41 -22.89
C PRO A 120 -7.50 6.38 -22.52
N ASN A 121 -7.76 6.50 -21.22
CA ASN A 121 -8.63 7.51 -20.68
C ASN A 121 -8.05 8.87 -21.08
N ALA A 122 -8.93 9.81 -21.43
CA ALA A 122 -8.53 11.15 -21.89
C ALA A 122 -7.67 11.93 -20.88
N SER A 123 -7.53 11.46 -19.62
CA SER A 123 -6.48 11.93 -18.71
C SER A 123 -5.23 11.05 -18.84
N THR A 124 -4.19 11.59 -19.47
CA THR A 124 -2.84 11.00 -19.56
C THR A 124 -2.08 10.93 -18.21
N LEU A 125 -2.75 11.25 -17.11
CA LEU A 125 -2.15 11.36 -15.79
C LEU A 125 -2.16 10.01 -15.06
N PRO A 126 -1.07 9.65 -14.37
CA PRO A 126 -0.99 8.39 -13.64
C PRO A 126 -2.00 8.36 -12.49
N GLU A 127 -2.64 7.21 -12.29
CA GLU A 127 -3.55 6.96 -11.17
C GLU A 127 -2.78 6.95 -9.84
N ILE A 128 -3.29 7.64 -8.82
CA ILE A 128 -2.76 7.59 -7.46
C ILE A 128 -3.74 6.81 -6.59
N ARG A 129 -3.48 5.52 -6.41
CA ARG A 129 -4.41 4.57 -5.80
C ARG A 129 -4.66 4.78 -4.31
N TYR A 130 -3.77 5.49 -3.63
CA TYR A 130 -3.92 5.81 -2.21
C TYR A 130 -4.73 7.09 -1.94
N ILE A 131 -5.29 7.73 -2.98
CA ILE A 131 -6.24 8.84 -2.84
C ILE A 131 -7.60 8.39 -3.37
N ASP A 132 -8.51 8.14 -2.46
CA ASP A 132 -9.89 7.79 -2.79
C ASP A 132 -10.65 8.97 -3.39
N ARG A 133 -11.59 8.67 -4.31
CA ARG A 133 -12.54 9.65 -4.88
C ARG A 133 -11.87 10.95 -5.33
N LEU A 134 -10.71 10.83 -5.98
CA LEU A 134 -9.83 11.94 -6.36
C LEU A 134 -10.57 13.10 -7.03
N GLU A 135 -11.41 12.82 -8.02
CA GLU A 135 -12.14 13.85 -8.78
C GLU A 135 -13.13 14.64 -7.91
N GLU A 136 -13.80 13.95 -6.98
CA GLU A 136 -14.72 14.60 -6.06
C GLU A 136 -13.97 15.48 -5.05
N LYS A 137 -12.81 15.01 -4.55
CA LYS A 137 -11.92 15.83 -3.72
C LYS A 137 -11.45 17.06 -4.48
N LEU A 138 -11.07 16.95 -5.76
CA LEU A 138 -10.68 18.11 -6.58
C LEU A 138 -11.78 19.16 -6.65
N VAL A 139 -13.03 18.74 -6.87
CA VAL A 139 -14.18 19.64 -6.91
C VAL A 139 -14.36 20.37 -5.57
N ILE A 140 -14.30 19.65 -4.45
CA ILE A 140 -14.46 20.24 -3.11
C ILE A 140 -13.30 21.18 -2.78
N LEU A 141 -12.06 20.76 -3.02
CA LEU A 141 -10.86 21.58 -2.74
C LEU A 141 -10.83 22.84 -3.60
N LYS A 142 -11.31 22.76 -4.86
CA LYS A 142 -11.50 23.93 -5.72
C LYS A 142 -12.54 24.88 -5.12
N ALA A 143 -13.69 24.35 -4.71
CA ALA A 143 -14.71 25.17 -4.05
C ALA A 143 -14.17 25.85 -2.77
N ILE A 144 -13.43 25.13 -1.93
CA ILE A 144 -12.76 25.70 -0.74
C ILE A 144 -11.82 26.85 -1.12
N SER A 145 -11.07 26.72 -2.22
CA SER A 145 -10.11 27.74 -2.67
C SER A 145 -10.76 28.98 -3.30
N GLU A 146 -11.95 28.83 -3.90
CA GLU A 146 -12.64 29.90 -4.65
C GLU A 146 -13.70 30.66 -3.83
N GLU A 147 -14.17 30.08 -2.72
CA GLU A 147 -15.20 30.68 -1.87
C GLU A 147 -14.71 31.96 -1.16
N GLU A 148 -15.55 32.99 -1.15
CA GLU A 148 -15.29 34.24 -0.45
C GLU A 148 -15.77 34.16 1.01
N ILE A 149 -14.83 34.31 1.93
CA ILE A 149 -15.06 34.13 3.37
C ILE A 149 -15.08 35.50 4.05
N PRO A 150 -15.98 35.75 5.02
CA PRO A 150 -15.97 36.99 5.81
C PRO A 150 -14.63 37.22 6.52
N SER A 151 -14.20 38.48 6.58
CA SER A 151 -13.08 38.91 7.43
C SER A 151 -13.52 38.98 8.90
N GLU A 152 -12.56 38.81 9.82
CA GLU A 152 -12.72 39.10 11.24
C GLU A 152 -13.06 40.59 11.47
N TRP A 153 -12.67 41.46 10.53
CA TRP A 153 -12.90 42.90 10.56
C TRP A 153 -14.18 43.27 9.78
N PRO A 154 -15.23 43.83 10.43
CA PRO A 154 -16.55 44.01 9.80
C PRO A 154 -16.59 44.88 8.53
N ASN A 155 -15.58 45.73 8.34
CA ASN A 155 -15.50 46.66 7.21
C ASN A 155 -14.60 46.17 6.08
N GLU A 156 -13.92 45.04 6.26
CA GLU A 156 -13.10 44.47 5.20
C GLU A 156 -13.96 43.64 4.22
N PRO A 157 -13.68 43.71 2.92
CA PRO A 157 -14.37 42.87 1.95
C PRO A 157 -14.10 41.40 2.25
N LYS A 158 -15.07 40.55 1.90
CA LYS A 158 -14.84 39.10 1.90
C LYS A 158 -13.64 38.79 1.01
N ARG A 159 -12.84 37.81 1.42
CA ARG A 159 -11.66 37.38 0.66
C ARG A 159 -11.54 35.87 0.69
N ARG A 160 -10.80 35.34 -0.28
CA ARG A 160 -10.48 33.92 -0.36
C ARG A 160 -9.33 33.58 0.59
N ILE A 161 -9.19 32.29 0.89
CA ILE A 161 -8.02 31.77 1.63
C ILE A 161 -6.76 32.11 0.82
N ASP A 162 -5.77 32.73 1.47
CA ASP A 162 -4.47 32.98 0.85
C ASP A 162 -3.80 31.66 0.47
N GLN A 163 -3.66 31.42 -0.84
CA GLN A 163 -3.05 30.19 -1.37
C GLN A 163 -1.56 30.10 -1.02
N SER A 164 -0.90 31.20 -0.66
CA SER A 164 0.50 31.19 -0.20
C SER A 164 0.68 30.42 1.12
N LEU A 165 -0.39 30.27 1.91
CA LEU A 165 -0.40 29.51 3.16
C LEU A 165 -0.63 28.01 2.96
N VAL A 166 -0.99 27.59 1.74
CA VAL A 166 -1.15 26.18 1.39
C VAL A 166 0.23 25.58 1.11
N THR A 167 0.96 25.29 2.19
CA THR A 167 2.23 24.57 2.10
C THR A 167 2.03 23.12 1.67
N GLU A 168 3.10 22.40 1.35
CA GLU A 168 3.06 20.97 1.04
C GLU A 168 2.46 20.15 2.20
N ASP A 169 2.72 20.57 3.44
CA ASP A 169 2.13 19.99 4.65
C ASP A 169 0.62 20.13 4.70
N VAL A 170 0.13 21.36 4.48
CA VAL A 170 -1.30 21.68 4.51
C VAL A 170 -2.01 20.96 3.37
N TRP A 171 -1.46 21.05 2.16
CA TRP A 171 -1.97 20.37 0.98
C TRP A 171 -2.10 18.86 1.22
N ALA A 172 -1.05 18.19 1.71
CA ALA A 172 -1.10 16.77 2.00
C ALA A 172 -2.14 16.41 3.06
N ALA A 173 -2.31 17.24 4.11
CA ALA A 173 -3.31 17.03 5.14
C ALA A 173 -4.75 17.06 4.60
N PHE A 174 -5.03 17.95 3.64
CA PHE A 174 -6.31 17.99 2.94
C PHE A 174 -6.52 16.76 2.04
N TRP A 175 -5.49 16.32 1.31
CA TRP A 175 -5.62 15.20 0.38
C TRP A 175 -5.89 13.85 1.03
N VAL A 176 -5.40 13.65 2.26
CA VAL A 176 -5.70 12.43 3.04
C VAL A 176 -7.00 12.50 3.83
N ALA A 177 -7.65 13.67 3.89
CA ALA A 177 -8.98 13.79 4.47
C ALA A 177 -9.98 13.05 3.58
N THR A 178 -11.00 12.44 4.18
CA THR A 178 -12.11 11.82 3.44
C THR A 178 -12.96 12.89 2.76
N VAL A 179 -13.73 12.50 1.75
CA VAL A 179 -14.66 13.40 1.07
C VAL A 179 -15.64 14.03 2.06
N GLU A 180 -16.14 13.26 3.02
CA GLU A 180 -17.09 13.72 4.03
C GLU A 180 -16.48 14.76 4.97
N GLU A 181 -15.22 14.57 5.38
CA GLU A 181 -14.48 15.54 6.19
C GLU A 181 -14.22 16.84 5.40
N LEU A 182 -13.87 16.74 4.12
CA LEU A 182 -13.69 17.90 3.24
C LEU A 182 -14.99 18.66 2.99
N GLN A 183 -16.09 17.94 2.77
CA GLN A 183 -17.41 18.54 2.61
C GLN A 183 -17.85 19.23 3.90
N GLN A 184 -17.64 18.58 5.06
CA GLN A 184 -17.89 19.19 6.36
C GLN A 184 -17.03 20.44 6.58
N PHE A 185 -15.76 20.43 6.16
CA PHE A 185 -14.90 21.61 6.22
C PHE A 185 -15.47 22.76 5.37
N LEU A 186 -15.82 22.48 4.12
CA LEU A 186 -16.41 23.45 3.20
C LEU A 186 -17.70 24.05 3.77
N ASP A 187 -18.62 23.23 4.23
CA ASP A 187 -19.93 23.72 4.68
C ASP A 187 -19.84 24.40 6.05
N SER A 188 -19.12 23.81 7.01
CA SER A 188 -19.11 24.30 8.39
C SER A 188 -18.07 25.40 8.67
N LYS A 189 -16.94 25.42 7.95
CA LYS A 189 -15.86 26.39 8.19
C LYS A 189 -15.82 27.49 7.15
N VAL A 190 -16.10 27.17 5.90
CA VAL A 190 -15.93 28.10 4.78
C VAL A 190 -17.26 28.81 4.45
N ARG A 191 -18.33 28.05 4.17
CA ARG A 191 -19.64 28.61 3.74
C ARG A 191 -20.50 29.15 4.86
N SER A 192 -20.39 28.58 6.07
CA SER A 192 -21.20 29.02 7.22
C SER A 192 -20.95 30.48 7.62
N GLY A 193 -19.79 31.04 7.25
CA GLY A 193 -19.34 32.35 7.70
C GLY A 193 -19.04 32.44 9.20
N ILE A 194 -19.12 31.32 9.94
CA ILE A 194 -18.84 31.28 11.38
C ILE A 194 -17.36 31.52 11.67
N TYR A 195 -16.49 31.05 10.77
CA TYR A 195 -15.05 31.23 10.89
C TYR A 195 -14.60 32.35 9.96
N PRO A 196 -14.03 33.44 10.51
CA PRO A 196 -13.41 34.44 9.66
C PRO A 196 -12.18 33.85 8.98
N VAL A 197 -11.85 34.36 7.79
CA VAL A 197 -10.73 33.87 6.98
C VAL A 197 -9.40 33.92 7.75
N GLU A 198 -9.15 34.94 8.55
CA GLU A 198 -7.94 35.07 9.40
C GLU A 198 -7.81 33.90 10.39
N SER A 199 -8.94 33.43 10.93
CA SER A 199 -8.96 32.28 11.83
C SER A 199 -8.66 30.98 11.10
N ILE A 200 -9.19 30.81 9.88
CA ILE A 200 -8.88 29.66 9.02
C ILE A 200 -7.38 29.65 8.70
N GLU A 201 -6.83 30.77 8.26
CA GLU A 201 -5.42 30.93 7.90
C GLU A 201 -4.48 30.65 9.08
N ARG A 202 -4.82 31.10 10.29
CA ARG A 202 -4.08 30.79 11.51
C ARG A 202 -4.06 29.29 11.80
N GLN A 203 -5.16 28.58 11.56
CA GLN A 203 -5.22 27.13 11.71
C GLN A 203 -4.44 26.41 10.62
N LEU A 204 -4.48 26.86 9.37
CA LEU A 204 -3.65 26.29 8.29
C LEU A 204 -2.16 26.44 8.59
N PHE A 205 -1.74 27.60 9.14
CA PHE A 205 -0.37 27.78 9.61
C PHE A 205 -0.02 26.77 10.72
N ALA A 206 -0.88 26.58 11.72
CA ALA A 206 -0.67 25.60 12.78
C ALA A 206 -0.57 24.16 12.22
N VAL A 207 -1.40 23.80 11.24
CA VAL A 207 -1.35 22.51 10.53
C VAL A 207 0.01 22.33 9.85
N SER A 208 0.56 23.37 9.21
CA SER A 208 1.86 23.27 8.54
C SER A 208 3.00 22.90 9.49
N VAL A 209 2.92 23.34 10.76
CA VAL A 209 3.86 22.97 11.83
C VAL A 209 3.57 21.57 12.39
N ALA A 210 2.29 21.20 12.50
CA ALA A 210 1.88 19.95 13.15
C ALA A 210 2.16 18.70 12.31
N VAL A 211 1.95 18.76 10.99
CA VAL A 211 2.07 17.60 10.09
C VAL A 211 3.45 16.93 10.15
N PRO A 212 4.59 17.64 10.04
CA PRO A 212 5.92 17.02 10.19
C PRO A 212 6.11 16.32 11.53
N MET A 213 5.57 16.90 12.61
CA MET A 213 5.69 16.34 13.96
C MET A 213 4.86 15.06 14.10
N VAL A 214 3.64 15.02 13.55
CA VAL A 214 2.80 13.81 13.51
C VAL A 214 3.48 12.71 12.71
N ILE A 215 4.01 13.03 11.51
CA ILE A 215 4.76 12.08 10.68
C ILE A 215 5.96 11.51 11.46
N SER A 216 6.75 12.35 12.12
CA SER A 216 7.92 11.93 12.92
C SER A 216 7.52 11.04 14.11
N SER A 217 6.41 11.35 14.76
CA SER A 217 5.87 10.55 15.87
C SER A 217 5.48 9.15 15.42
N VAL A 218 4.79 9.02 14.28
CA VAL A 218 4.31 7.73 13.75
C VAL A 218 5.41 6.92 13.07
N MET A 219 6.36 7.54 12.37
CA MET A 219 7.38 6.84 11.59
C MET A 219 8.55 6.26 12.40
N ASN A 220 8.59 6.50 13.72
CA ASN A 220 9.77 6.24 14.55
C ASN A 220 11.08 6.84 14.01
N LYS A 221 11.04 7.72 12.99
CA LYS A 221 12.21 8.44 12.53
C LYS A 221 12.67 9.24 13.75
N ARG A 222 13.86 8.90 14.25
CA ARG A 222 14.57 9.85 15.11
C ARG A 222 14.65 11.08 14.22
N THR A 223 14.17 12.21 14.70
CA THR A 223 14.65 13.48 14.18
C THR A 223 16.15 13.40 14.43
N ILE A 224 16.90 12.89 13.46
CA ILE A 224 18.35 12.87 13.47
C ILE A 224 18.62 14.35 13.54
N GLY A 225 18.92 14.80 14.77
CA GLY A 225 18.91 16.21 15.09
C GLY A 225 19.65 16.88 13.97
N THR A 226 19.02 17.88 13.37
CA THR A 226 19.67 18.81 12.45
C THR A 226 20.87 19.31 13.23
N SER A 227 21.97 18.58 13.11
CA SER A 227 23.23 18.87 13.78
C SER A 227 23.62 20.12 13.05
N SER A 228 23.31 21.24 13.69
CA SER A 228 23.65 22.59 13.26
C SER A 228 24.97 22.47 12.56
N GLN A 229 24.98 22.80 11.26
CA GLN A 229 26.16 22.82 10.43
C GLN A 229 27.30 23.36 11.29
N ALA A 230 28.17 22.45 11.75
CA ALA A 230 29.43 22.84 12.33
C ALA A 230 30.14 23.48 11.15
N THR A 231 30.14 24.80 11.13
CA THR A 231 30.95 25.61 10.25
C THR A 231 32.35 25.04 10.32
N SER A 232 32.72 24.29 9.29
CA SER A 232 34.08 23.83 9.07
C SER A 232 34.90 25.07 8.74
N SER A 233 35.35 25.77 9.78
CA SER A 233 36.40 26.76 9.70
C SER A 233 37.70 26.01 9.43
N ARG A 234 37.95 25.82 8.14
CA ARG A 234 39.23 25.44 7.54
C ARG A 234 40.35 26.32 8.14
N PRO A 235 41.33 25.77 8.88
CA PRO A 235 42.49 26.56 9.28
C PRO A 235 43.41 26.70 8.07
N THR A 236 43.58 27.94 7.62
CA THR A 236 44.65 28.34 6.72
C THR A 236 45.95 28.41 7.52
N THR A 237 46.87 27.48 7.30
CA THR A 237 48.28 27.66 7.66
C THR A 237 49.16 27.43 6.44
N LEU A 238 49.50 28.55 5.82
CA LEU A 238 50.68 28.71 4.97
C LEU A 238 51.77 29.28 5.88
N SER A 239 52.97 28.68 5.92
CA SER A 239 54.28 29.37 5.95
C SER A 239 55.41 28.49 6.54
N GLN A 240 56.44 28.29 5.69
CA GLN A 240 57.89 28.18 6.00
C GLN A 240 58.41 27.01 6.85
N GLN A 241 59.65 26.51 6.74
CA GLN A 241 60.74 26.49 5.75
C GLN A 241 61.87 25.64 6.42
N ALA A 242 62.71 24.96 5.62
CA ALA A 242 64.08 24.46 5.92
C ALA A 242 64.32 23.26 6.89
N THR A 243 64.61 22.08 6.30
CA THR A 243 65.85 21.23 6.33
C THR A 243 66.81 21.18 7.56
N PRO A 244 67.81 20.26 7.63
CA PRO A 244 67.73 18.83 8.00
C PRO A 244 68.81 18.40 9.06
N SER A 245 68.61 17.34 9.86
CA SER A 245 69.74 16.63 10.51
C SER A 245 69.42 15.18 10.88
N LYS A 246 70.20 14.25 10.30
CA LYS A 246 70.52 12.88 10.79
C LYS A 246 71.67 13.02 11.84
N PRO A 247 72.20 11.96 12.52
CA PRO A 247 71.82 10.53 12.55
C PRO A 247 71.92 9.81 13.92
N ALA A 248 71.51 8.52 13.90
CA ALA A 248 72.13 7.34 14.53
C ALA A 248 71.86 6.90 15.99
N ALA A 249 71.81 5.56 16.10
CA ALA A 249 72.09 4.65 17.22
C ALA A 249 71.01 4.50 18.31
N SER A 250 70.38 3.31 18.43
CA SER A 250 70.76 2.19 19.33
C SER A 250 70.69 2.63 20.81
N SER A 251 69.95 2.01 21.72
CA SER A 251 69.99 0.62 22.15
C SER A 251 69.36 0.62 23.57
N GLN A 252 68.82 -0.52 23.98
CA GLN A 252 68.73 -0.98 25.37
C GLN A 252 67.70 -0.37 26.35
N GLN A 253 66.81 -1.29 26.79
CA GLN A 253 66.51 -1.63 28.19
C GLN A 253 66.05 -0.54 29.17
N ALA A 254 64.81 -0.65 29.61
CA ALA A 254 64.38 -0.45 31.00
C ALA A 254 63.07 -1.24 31.21
N MET A 255 62.99 -2.30 32.03
CA MET A 255 62.97 -2.32 33.49
C MET A 255 62.02 -1.28 34.10
N SER A 256 60.87 -1.79 34.53
CA SER A 256 60.28 -1.57 35.86
C SER A 256 59.87 -0.15 36.26
N LYS A 257 58.57 0.04 36.51
CA LYS A 257 57.96 0.69 37.69
C LYS A 257 56.49 1.01 37.40
N SER A 258 55.55 0.31 38.03
CA SER A 258 54.85 0.80 39.23
C SER A 258 54.47 2.28 39.12
N GLY A 259 53.25 2.54 38.66
CA GLY A 259 52.73 3.89 38.52
C GLY A 259 51.22 3.91 38.60
N VAL A 260 50.73 4.03 39.83
CA VAL A 260 49.54 4.80 40.20
C VAL A 260 48.26 4.46 39.45
N GLY A 261 47.43 3.65 40.12
CA GLY A 261 46.03 3.45 39.76
C GLY A 261 45.29 4.78 39.65
N SER A 262 45.14 5.25 38.41
CA SER A 262 44.19 6.29 38.07
C SER A 262 42.81 5.68 38.20
N ARG A 263 42.20 5.96 39.35
CA ARG A 263 40.79 5.75 39.67
C ARG A 263 39.97 6.62 38.73
N ILE A 264 39.87 6.22 37.47
CA ILE A 264 38.81 6.66 36.57
C ILE A 264 37.55 6.05 37.17
N GLN A 265 36.91 6.82 38.06
CA GLN A 265 35.49 6.67 38.35
C GLN A 265 34.81 6.86 37.00
N SER A 266 34.64 5.73 36.30
CA SER A 266 33.73 5.57 35.19
C SER A 266 32.44 6.20 35.66
N LEU A 267 32.15 7.38 35.13
CA LEU A 267 30.82 7.95 35.09
C LEU A 267 30.00 6.96 34.27
N ARG A 268 29.61 5.85 34.91
CA ARG A 268 28.50 5.00 34.52
C ARG A 268 27.30 5.92 34.56
N GLY A 269 27.10 6.68 33.49
CA GLY A 269 25.84 7.31 33.20
C GLY A 269 24.81 6.22 33.40
N LYS A 270 23.83 6.47 34.27
CA LYS A 270 22.68 5.61 34.47
C LYS A 270 22.10 5.37 33.08
N GLY A 271 22.47 4.24 32.47
CA GLY A 271 21.99 3.85 31.17
C GLY A 271 20.49 3.80 31.33
N LYS A 272 19.77 4.62 30.56
CA LYS A 272 18.32 4.52 30.50
C LYS A 272 18.04 3.06 30.17
N GLU A 273 17.46 2.35 31.13
CA GLU A 273 17.04 0.97 30.99
C GLU A 273 16.20 0.95 29.71
N LYS A 274 16.73 0.27 28.69
CA LYS A 274 16.01 0.16 27.42
C LYS A 274 14.75 -0.60 27.77
N GLU A 275 13.61 0.06 27.68
CA GLU A 275 12.31 -0.57 27.87
C GLU A 275 12.25 -1.79 26.94
N THR A 276 12.35 -2.97 27.54
CA THR A 276 12.39 -4.23 26.81
C THR A 276 10.98 -4.52 26.32
N ARG A 277 10.85 -4.92 25.05
CA ARG A 277 9.56 -5.36 24.50
C ARG A 277 8.99 -6.49 25.37
N LYS A 278 7.69 -6.44 25.63
CA LYS A 278 6.92 -7.44 26.35
C LYS A 278 6.79 -8.68 25.49
N GLN A 279 7.55 -9.71 25.84
CA GLN A 279 7.54 -10.98 25.12
C GLN A 279 6.13 -11.60 25.06
N SER A 280 5.33 -11.46 26.14
CA SER A 280 3.95 -11.94 26.16
C SER A 280 3.10 -11.34 25.04
N SER A 281 3.19 -10.04 24.79
CA SER A 281 2.42 -9.37 23.74
C SER A 281 2.85 -9.81 22.35
N ILE A 282 4.15 -10.09 22.16
CA ILE A 282 4.68 -10.66 20.92
C ILE A 282 4.13 -12.07 20.71
N ASP A 283 4.19 -12.91 21.75
CA ASP A 283 3.72 -14.29 21.70
C ASP A 283 2.21 -14.37 21.46
N ASP A 284 1.43 -13.49 22.10
CA ASP A 284 -0.03 -13.40 21.89
C ASP A 284 -0.37 -12.96 20.46
N THR A 285 0.38 -12.01 19.90
CA THR A 285 0.21 -11.57 18.50
C THR A 285 0.55 -12.70 17.52
N LYS A 286 1.66 -13.42 17.75
CA LYS A 286 2.05 -14.56 16.93
C LYS A 286 1.04 -15.69 17.04
N LYS A 287 0.59 -16.00 18.26
CA LYS A 287 -0.41 -17.04 18.51
C LYS A 287 -1.74 -16.71 17.81
N ARG A 288 -2.18 -15.46 17.85
CA ARG A 288 -3.37 -14.97 17.11
C ARG A 288 -3.22 -15.25 15.62
N ASP A 289 -2.05 -14.97 15.06
CA ASP A 289 -1.77 -15.08 13.64
C ASP A 289 -1.27 -16.48 13.22
N GLY A 290 -1.48 -17.51 14.05
CA GLY A 290 -1.08 -18.89 13.74
C GLY A 290 0.44 -19.10 13.62
N TRP A 291 1.26 -18.20 14.18
CA TRP A 291 2.71 -18.10 14.02
C TRP A 291 3.18 -17.79 12.61
N GLU A 292 2.27 -17.33 11.74
CA GLU A 292 2.52 -17.07 10.33
C GLU A 292 2.43 -15.58 9.98
N CYS A 293 3.08 -15.20 8.88
CA CYS A 293 2.97 -13.85 8.36
C CYS A 293 1.53 -13.65 7.88
N THR A 294 0.83 -12.68 8.46
CA THR A 294 -0.56 -12.38 8.07
C THR A 294 -0.74 -12.04 6.60
N LEU A 295 0.33 -11.61 5.92
CA LEU A 295 0.31 -11.24 4.51
C LEU A 295 0.82 -12.36 3.59
N LEU A 296 1.91 -13.04 3.96
CA LEU A 296 2.59 -14.02 3.11
C LEU A 296 2.32 -15.46 3.50
N HIS A 297 1.70 -15.72 4.65
CA HIS A 297 1.54 -17.05 5.24
C HIS A 297 2.86 -17.84 5.37
N THR A 298 3.97 -17.12 5.59
CA THR A 298 5.29 -17.71 5.88
C THR A 298 5.46 -17.92 7.38
N ILE A 299 6.20 -18.97 7.77
CA ILE A 299 6.49 -19.27 9.19
C ILE A 299 7.52 -18.31 9.82
N VAL A 300 8.30 -17.58 9.01
CA VAL A 300 9.31 -16.65 9.49
C VAL A 300 8.63 -15.31 9.75
N THR A 301 8.49 -14.97 11.03
CA THR A 301 7.63 -13.85 11.42
C THR A 301 8.18 -12.98 12.53
N GLU A 302 7.85 -11.70 12.42
CA GLU A 302 8.08 -10.69 13.44
C GLU A 302 6.79 -9.93 13.73
N ALA A 303 6.54 -9.66 15.02
CA ALA A 303 5.45 -8.77 15.41
C ALA A 303 5.90 -7.32 15.17
N ALA A 304 5.30 -6.67 14.19
CA ALA A 304 5.56 -5.29 13.79
C ALA A 304 4.55 -4.36 14.46
N HIS A 305 5.02 -3.28 15.09
CA HIS A 305 4.11 -2.31 15.70
C HIS A 305 3.40 -1.43 14.67
N ILE A 306 2.13 -1.14 14.90
CA ILE A 306 1.35 -0.20 14.09
C ILE A 306 1.72 1.23 14.45
N TYR A 307 1.85 1.51 15.73
CA TYR A 307 2.40 2.74 16.27
C TYR A 307 3.67 2.43 17.09
N PRO A 308 4.80 3.12 16.88
CA PRO A 308 6.07 2.74 17.51
C PRO A 308 6.05 2.78 19.05
N VAL A 309 6.46 1.69 19.70
CA VAL A 309 6.48 1.57 21.18
C VAL A 309 7.48 2.49 21.86
N ALA A 310 8.62 2.79 21.22
CA ALA A 310 9.72 3.58 21.80
C ALA A 310 9.33 5.04 22.18
N LYS A 311 8.05 5.39 22.10
CA LYS A 311 7.53 6.74 22.10
C LYS A 311 6.16 6.85 22.79
N VAL A 312 5.92 6.21 23.95
CA VAL A 312 4.71 6.51 24.78
C VAL A 312 4.55 8.01 25.01
N LYS A 313 5.66 8.72 25.28
CA LYS A 313 5.68 10.19 25.36
C LYS A 313 5.26 10.85 24.04
N ALA A 314 5.76 10.38 22.90
CA ALA A 314 5.41 10.95 21.61
C ALA A 314 3.97 10.60 21.18
N ALA A 315 3.35 9.55 21.72
CA ALA A 315 1.91 9.33 21.56
C ALA A 315 1.13 10.47 22.24
N GLY A 316 1.52 10.88 23.45
CA GLY A 316 0.96 12.07 24.10
C GLY A 316 1.14 13.35 23.28
N GLU A 317 2.32 13.57 22.70
CA GLU A 317 2.58 14.71 21.80
C GLU A 317 1.74 14.61 20.51
N CYS A 318 1.67 13.42 19.90
CA CYS A 318 0.85 13.13 18.73
C CYS A 318 -0.63 13.42 18.99
N LYS A 319 -1.17 13.06 20.16
CA LYS A 319 -2.55 13.41 20.55
C LYS A 319 -2.80 14.91 20.56
N ALA A 320 -1.86 15.70 21.11
CA ALA A 320 -1.99 17.15 21.12
C ALA A 320 -1.98 17.73 19.70
N LEU A 321 -1.09 17.21 18.84
CA LEU A 321 -0.96 17.61 17.44
C LEU A 321 -2.16 17.19 16.60
N LEU A 322 -2.76 16.03 16.88
CA LEU A 322 -4.02 15.62 16.27
C LEU A 322 -5.08 16.68 16.52
N GLY A 323 -5.10 17.30 17.72
CA GLY A 323 -5.94 18.45 18.07
C GLY A 323 -5.92 19.60 17.06
N ILE A 324 -4.79 19.84 16.39
CA ILE A 324 -4.64 20.83 15.33
C ILE A 324 -5.23 20.28 14.02
N LEU A 325 -4.95 19.00 13.69
CA LEU A 325 -5.51 18.32 12.52
C LEU A 325 -7.03 18.13 12.58
N ASN A 326 -7.64 18.17 13.78
CA ASN A 326 -9.09 18.20 13.97
C ASN A 326 -9.77 19.28 13.11
N PHE A 327 -9.03 20.36 12.77
CA PHE A 327 -9.55 21.44 11.95
C PHE A 327 -9.89 20.99 10.53
N ILE A 328 -9.08 20.09 9.94
CA ILE A 328 -9.27 19.56 8.57
C ILE A 328 -9.98 18.21 8.60
N TRP A 329 -9.53 17.28 9.46
CA TRP A 329 -10.06 15.90 9.51
C TRP A 329 -11.34 15.76 10.34
N GLY A 330 -11.85 16.87 10.87
CA GLY A 330 -13.00 16.85 11.75
C GLY A 330 -12.67 16.35 13.17
N ARG A 331 -13.51 16.77 14.12
CA ARG A 331 -13.32 16.42 15.53
C ARG A 331 -13.48 14.92 15.77
N VAL A 332 -14.53 14.32 15.21
CA VAL A 332 -14.89 12.91 15.49
C VAL A 332 -13.75 11.96 15.12
N THR A 333 -13.17 12.10 13.93
CA THR A 333 -12.07 11.24 13.48
C THR A 333 -10.84 11.39 14.37
N CYS A 334 -10.43 12.63 14.68
CA CYS A 334 -9.26 12.84 15.51
C CYS A 334 -9.46 12.39 16.97
N GLU A 335 -10.65 12.48 17.55
CA GLU A 335 -10.90 11.93 18.89
C GLU A 335 -10.76 10.40 18.89
N LYS A 336 -11.28 9.69 17.88
CA LYS A 336 -11.04 8.24 17.74
C LYS A 336 -9.55 7.89 17.69
N PHE A 337 -8.76 8.67 16.95
CA PHE A 337 -7.30 8.48 16.92
C PHE A 337 -6.64 8.79 18.26
N LYS A 338 -7.09 9.83 18.97
CA LYS A 338 -6.58 10.15 20.32
C LYS A 338 -6.93 9.09 21.34
N ASP A 339 -8.10 8.49 21.25
CA ASP A 339 -8.54 7.40 22.11
C ASP A 339 -7.70 6.15 21.86
N ALA A 340 -7.46 5.81 20.59
CA ALA A 340 -6.58 4.71 20.20
C ALA A 340 -5.11 4.91 20.63
N LEU A 341 -4.61 6.15 20.60
CA LEU A 341 -3.30 6.50 21.16
C LEU A 341 -3.30 6.58 22.70
N GLY A 342 -4.47 6.48 23.34
CA GLY A 342 -4.67 6.60 24.79
C GLY A 342 -4.54 5.32 25.58
N ILE A 343 -4.23 4.24 24.89
CA ILE A 343 -3.91 2.98 25.50
C ILE A 343 -2.68 3.20 26.38
N LYS A 344 -2.79 2.82 27.66
CA LYS A 344 -1.74 3.03 28.67
C LYS A 344 -0.41 2.37 28.28
N ASP A 345 -0.49 1.33 27.47
CA ASP A 345 0.61 0.55 26.98
C ASP A 345 0.47 0.35 25.47
N LEU A 346 1.51 0.73 24.72
CA LEU A 346 1.55 0.55 23.27
C LEU A 346 2.14 -0.81 22.89
N ASP A 347 2.70 -1.55 23.84
CA ASP A 347 3.31 -2.86 23.60
C ASP A 347 2.31 -3.98 23.86
N ILE A 348 1.19 -3.93 23.14
CA ILE A 348 0.07 -4.87 23.24
C ILE A 348 -0.32 -5.42 21.86
N PRO A 349 -1.00 -6.57 21.78
CA PRO A 349 -1.41 -7.18 20.50
C PRO A 349 -2.24 -6.26 19.59
N MET A 350 -3.10 -5.40 20.17
CA MET A 350 -3.88 -4.42 19.40
C MET A 350 -3.03 -3.41 18.62
N ASN A 351 -1.76 -3.24 18.98
CA ASN A 351 -0.83 -2.35 18.29
C ASN A 351 0.21 -3.15 17.48
N MET A 352 -0.06 -4.42 17.14
CA MET A 352 0.87 -5.28 16.41
C MET A 352 0.21 -6.06 15.27
N VAL A 353 0.97 -6.25 14.19
CA VAL A 353 0.67 -7.15 13.07
C VAL A 353 1.85 -8.08 12.85
N THR A 354 1.61 -9.36 12.55
CA THR A 354 2.70 -10.32 12.28
C THR A 354 3.09 -10.28 10.81
N LEU A 355 4.34 -9.94 10.52
CA LEU A 355 4.88 -9.78 9.18
C LEU A 355 6.18 -10.58 8.99
N ASP A 356 6.41 -11.04 7.77
CA ASP A 356 7.72 -11.53 7.33
C ASP A 356 8.71 -10.36 7.20
N ASN A 357 10.01 -10.65 7.17
CA ASN A 357 11.09 -9.67 7.08
C ASN A 357 10.91 -8.66 5.94
N ALA A 358 10.52 -9.13 4.75
CA ALA A 358 10.39 -8.25 3.57
C ALA A 358 9.21 -7.24 3.70
N PRO A 359 7.96 -7.65 3.96
CA PRO A 359 6.87 -6.71 4.22
C PRO A 359 7.08 -5.90 5.50
N HIS A 360 7.70 -6.44 6.54
CA HIS A 360 8.04 -5.68 7.75
C HIS A 360 9.00 -4.53 7.42
N HIS A 361 10.02 -4.77 6.62
CA HIS A 361 10.93 -3.72 6.16
C HIS A 361 10.18 -2.62 5.37
N LEU A 362 9.32 -2.99 4.42
CA LEU A 362 8.53 -1.98 3.68
C LEU A 362 7.54 -1.22 4.58
N TRP A 363 6.97 -1.90 5.57
CA TRP A 363 6.08 -1.31 6.57
C TRP A 363 6.80 -0.25 7.39
N ASP A 364 7.98 -0.55 7.91
CA ASP A 364 8.80 0.37 8.71
C ASP A 364 9.26 1.60 7.93
N HIS A 365 9.49 1.44 6.62
CA HIS A 365 9.85 2.54 5.73
C HIS A 365 8.63 3.31 5.19
N GLY A 366 7.41 2.93 5.57
CA GLY A 366 6.18 3.57 5.11
C GLY A 366 5.94 3.45 3.61
N ARG A 367 6.49 2.39 2.99
CA ARG A 367 6.28 2.06 1.56
C ARG A 367 5.06 1.18 1.34
N ILE A 368 4.59 0.50 2.37
CA ILE A 368 3.29 -0.18 2.38
C ILE A 368 2.51 0.21 3.63
N THR A 369 1.19 0.12 3.53
CA THR A 369 0.26 0.29 4.64
C THR A 369 -0.94 -0.66 4.46
N PHE A 370 -1.71 -0.86 5.54
CA PHE A 370 -2.82 -1.82 5.60
C PHE A 370 -4.11 -1.13 6.04
N PRO A 371 -4.73 -0.29 5.19
CA PRO A 371 -6.02 0.29 5.48
C PRO A 371 -7.07 -0.80 5.76
N PRO A 372 -7.87 -0.66 6.83
CA PRO A 372 -8.96 -1.58 7.12
C PRO A 372 -10.15 -1.31 6.19
N VAL A 373 -10.68 -2.37 5.60
CA VAL A 373 -11.85 -2.34 4.70
C VAL A 373 -13.10 -2.78 5.43
N LEU A 374 -13.01 -3.86 6.21
CA LEU A 374 -14.08 -4.39 7.02
C LEU A 374 -13.57 -4.66 8.43
N SER A 375 -14.41 -4.41 9.43
CA SER A 375 -14.12 -4.77 10.80
C SER A 375 -15.40 -5.29 11.46
N THR A 376 -15.26 -6.45 12.07
CA THR A 376 -16.25 -7.11 12.91
C THR A 376 -15.58 -7.47 14.24
N PRO A 377 -16.32 -7.90 15.27
CA PRO A 377 -15.72 -8.22 16.57
C PRO A 377 -14.56 -9.23 16.51
N ASN A 378 -14.61 -10.20 15.60
CA ASN A 378 -13.64 -11.32 15.57
C ASN A 378 -12.78 -11.34 14.30
N ARG A 379 -12.90 -10.30 13.45
CA ARG A 379 -12.27 -10.28 12.13
C ARG A 379 -12.06 -8.88 11.61
N ILE A 380 -10.88 -8.64 11.03
CA ILE A 380 -10.55 -7.42 10.29
C ILE A 380 -10.03 -7.79 8.91
N ASP A 381 -10.62 -7.20 7.87
CA ASP A 381 -10.15 -7.32 6.51
C ASP A 381 -9.30 -6.09 6.17
N LEU A 382 -8.09 -6.35 5.70
CA LEU A 382 -7.10 -5.36 5.35
C LEU A 382 -6.83 -5.41 3.85
N VAL A 383 -6.42 -4.27 3.29
CA VAL A 383 -5.91 -4.18 1.92
C VAL A 383 -4.45 -3.75 1.96
N VAL A 384 -3.59 -4.42 1.19
CA VAL A 384 -2.25 -3.94 0.91
C VAL A 384 -2.34 -2.69 0.07
N ARG A 385 -1.76 -1.61 0.58
CA ARG A 385 -1.61 -0.37 -0.16
C ARG A 385 -0.13 -0.06 -0.35
N ILE A 386 0.33 -0.06 -1.60
CA ILE A 386 1.69 0.32 -1.96
C ILE A 386 1.73 1.84 -2.14
N LEU A 387 2.65 2.48 -1.45
CA LEU A 387 2.82 3.92 -1.50
C LEU A 387 4.05 4.27 -2.34
N GLU A 388 3.84 4.94 -3.45
CA GLU A 388 4.89 5.46 -4.32
C GLU A 388 5.18 6.95 -3.99
N PRO A 389 6.45 7.35 -3.84
CA PRO A 389 6.78 8.74 -3.59
C PRO A 389 6.49 9.61 -4.81
N LEU A 390 5.82 10.73 -4.57
CA LEU A 390 5.69 11.80 -5.56
C LEU A 390 7.07 12.46 -5.79
N ASP A 391 7.33 12.92 -7.01
CA ASP A 391 8.60 13.56 -7.35
C ASP A 391 8.60 15.04 -7.01
N TRP A 392 8.94 15.34 -5.76
CA TRP A 392 9.21 16.71 -5.35
C TRP A 392 10.70 17.08 -5.59
N SER A 393 11.55 16.14 -5.99
CA SER A 393 13.01 16.30 -6.00
C SER A 393 13.54 17.23 -7.11
N LYS A 394 12.86 17.32 -8.26
CA LYS A 394 13.23 18.26 -9.34
C LYS A 394 13.08 19.74 -8.96
N ARG A 395 12.38 20.04 -7.86
CA ARG A 395 12.06 21.41 -7.40
C ARG A 395 13.28 22.22 -6.97
N LYS A 396 14.28 21.61 -6.33
CA LYS A 396 15.39 22.37 -5.73
C LYS A 396 16.24 23.12 -6.75
N ARG A 397 16.20 22.75 -8.04
CA ARG A 397 17.01 23.39 -9.09
C ARG A 397 16.25 24.38 -9.95
N GLU A 398 14.92 24.24 -10.08
CA GLU A 398 14.13 24.99 -11.06
C GLU A 398 13.18 26.02 -10.46
N GLY A 399 13.14 26.18 -9.13
CA GLY A 399 12.30 27.19 -8.47
C GLY A 399 10.81 27.01 -8.74
N SER A 400 10.38 25.81 -9.17
CA SER A 400 8.97 25.52 -9.41
C SER A 400 8.21 25.59 -8.10
N ALA A 401 7.09 26.30 -8.17
CA ALA A 401 6.30 26.72 -7.03
C ALA A 401 5.82 25.52 -6.18
N LEU A 402 5.53 25.83 -4.92
CA LEU A 402 4.59 25.10 -4.06
C LEU A 402 3.36 24.62 -4.87
N PRO A 403 2.56 23.66 -4.38
CA PRO A 403 1.27 23.40 -5.03
C PRO A 403 0.59 24.75 -5.35
N ASP A 404 0.15 24.95 -6.59
CA ASP A 404 -0.40 26.22 -7.12
C ASP A 404 -1.71 26.65 -6.41
N GLY A 405 -2.10 25.91 -5.37
CA GLY A 405 -3.24 26.10 -4.52
C GLY A 405 -3.70 24.77 -3.94
N LEU A 406 -4.75 24.83 -3.14
CA LEU A 406 -5.31 23.66 -2.47
C LEU A 406 -5.79 22.57 -3.45
N ALA A 407 -6.37 22.99 -4.58
CA ALA A 407 -6.88 22.11 -5.63
C ALA A 407 -5.81 21.60 -6.61
N THR A 408 -4.52 21.73 -6.28
CA THR A 408 -3.45 21.17 -7.12
C THR A 408 -3.59 19.66 -7.20
N ASP A 409 -3.81 19.14 -8.40
CA ASP A 409 -3.98 17.71 -8.65
C ASP A 409 -2.68 16.95 -8.36
N PRO A 410 -2.69 15.99 -7.41
CA PRO A 410 -1.50 15.24 -7.01
C PRO A 410 -0.91 14.43 -8.18
N ARG A 411 -1.71 14.03 -9.17
CA ARG A 411 -1.25 13.28 -10.35
C ARG A 411 -0.28 14.09 -11.20
N THR A 412 -0.40 15.41 -11.19
CA THR A 412 0.53 16.31 -11.89
C THR A 412 1.94 16.31 -11.29
N LYS A 413 2.10 15.75 -10.08
CA LYS A 413 3.36 15.67 -9.33
C LYS A 413 3.91 14.25 -9.24
N VAL A 414 3.22 13.26 -9.82
CA VAL A 414 3.75 11.90 -9.94
C VAL A 414 4.90 11.93 -10.95
N LYS A 415 5.96 11.21 -10.61
CA LYS A 415 7.18 11.01 -11.39
C LYS A 415 6.80 10.41 -12.76
N THR A 416 6.48 11.23 -13.76
CA THR A 416 6.33 10.73 -15.13
C THR A 416 7.72 10.42 -15.64
N HIS A 417 8.04 9.14 -15.85
CA HIS A 417 9.30 8.68 -16.46
C HIS A 417 9.48 9.13 -17.92
N MET A 418 8.66 10.05 -18.41
CA MET A 418 8.80 10.63 -19.74
C MET A 418 9.94 11.64 -19.72
N ASN A 419 10.96 11.38 -20.54
CA ASN A 419 11.98 12.37 -20.80
C ASN A 419 11.38 13.59 -21.53
N PRO A 420 11.96 14.80 -21.36
CA PRO A 420 11.46 16.05 -21.97
C PRO A 420 11.32 15.99 -23.50
N THR A 421 12.01 15.06 -24.16
CA THR A 421 11.96 14.85 -25.61
C THR A 421 10.78 14.01 -26.07
N GLY A 422 9.89 13.57 -25.17
CA GLY A 422 8.78 12.65 -25.48
C GLY A 422 9.24 11.26 -25.95
N LYS A 423 10.55 11.03 -26.05
CA LYS A 423 11.12 9.72 -26.33
C LYS A 423 11.27 8.97 -25.02
N LEU A 424 10.62 7.82 -24.95
CA LEU A 424 10.83 6.81 -23.92
C LEU A 424 12.32 6.42 -23.97
N THR A 425 13.17 7.07 -23.17
CA THR A 425 14.58 6.70 -23.13
C THR A 425 14.68 5.40 -22.38
N LYS A 426 15.19 4.37 -23.07
CA LYS A 426 15.59 3.06 -22.55
C LYS A 426 16.64 3.11 -21.42
N THR A 427 16.99 4.29 -20.88
CA THR A 427 17.63 4.37 -19.55
C THR A 427 16.64 3.80 -18.58
N THR A 428 16.81 2.50 -18.31
CA THR A 428 16.12 1.66 -17.34
C THR A 428 15.23 2.51 -16.47
N ALA A 429 13.95 2.59 -16.83
CA ALA A 429 12.95 3.06 -15.90
C ALA A 429 13.28 2.32 -14.61
N LYS A 430 13.80 3.04 -13.60
CA LYS A 430 14.04 2.48 -12.27
C LYS A 430 12.68 1.89 -11.95
N GLU A 431 12.57 0.57 -12.10
CA GLU A 431 11.27 -0.11 -12.21
C GLU A 431 10.46 0.43 -11.05
N ARG A 432 9.20 0.82 -11.32
CA ARG A 432 8.23 1.03 -10.24
C ARG A 432 8.50 -0.05 -9.23
N THR A 433 8.64 0.31 -7.95
CA THR A 433 9.05 -0.64 -6.92
C THR A 433 8.09 -1.82 -7.00
N ASP A 434 8.50 -2.85 -7.72
CA ASP A 434 7.64 -3.97 -8.05
C ASP A 434 7.79 -4.84 -6.83
N VAL A 435 6.92 -4.56 -5.86
CA VAL A 435 6.87 -5.30 -4.62
C VAL A 435 6.33 -6.68 -4.99
N ARG A 436 7.24 -7.57 -5.39
CA ARG A 436 6.95 -8.95 -5.76
C ARG A 436 6.89 -9.80 -4.50
N PHE A 437 5.82 -9.64 -3.75
CA PHE A 437 5.45 -10.58 -2.71
C PHE A 437 4.70 -11.75 -3.34
N VAL A 438 4.96 -12.96 -2.85
CA VAL A 438 4.23 -14.18 -3.23
C VAL A 438 3.76 -14.80 -1.93
N SER A 439 2.45 -15.07 -1.80
CA SER A 439 1.95 -15.77 -0.61
C SER A 439 2.35 -17.24 -0.68
N ALA A 440 2.78 -17.81 0.44
CA ALA A 440 3.33 -19.16 0.52
C ALA A 440 2.25 -20.24 0.34
N ASP A 441 1.04 -19.97 0.79
CA ASP A 441 -0.11 -20.87 0.69
C ASP A 441 -0.70 -20.88 -0.72
N THR A 442 -0.98 -19.70 -1.29
CA THR A 442 -1.69 -19.61 -2.57
C THR A 442 -0.75 -19.55 -3.76
N GLN A 443 0.54 -19.27 -3.56
CA GLN A 443 1.52 -18.96 -4.60
C GLN A 443 1.12 -17.75 -5.49
N HIS A 444 0.14 -16.96 -5.05
CA HIS A 444 -0.30 -15.78 -5.79
C HIS A 444 0.61 -14.59 -5.47
N ARG A 445 0.84 -13.78 -6.50
CA ARG A 445 1.52 -12.51 -6.36
C ARG A 445 0.61 -11.51 -5.63
N ILE A 446 1.16 -10.85 -4.63
CA ILE A 446 0.49 -9.84 -3.84
C ILE A 446 0.77 -8.48 -4.47
N TYR A 447 -0.29 -7.84 -4.92
CA TYR A 447 -0.25 -6.52 -5.54
C TYR A 447 -0.90 -5.47 -4.64
N ASP A 448 -0.72 -4.21 -4.99
CA ASP A 448 -1.53 -3.12 -4.45
C ASP A 448 -3.03 -3.42 -4.67
N GLY A 449 -3.82 -3.33 -3.60
CA GLY A 449 -5.22 -3.75 -3.57
C GLY A 449 -5.45 -5.18 -3.04
N HIS A 450 -4.40 -6.00 -2.87
CA HIS A 450 -4.53 -7.37 -2.35
C HIS A 450 -5.17 -7.36 -0.96
N ARG A 451 -6.15 -8.24 -0.75
CA ARG A 451 -6.90 -8.34 0.51
C ARG A 451 -6.40 -9.52 1.32
N PHE A 452 -6.22 -9.29 2.61
CA PHE A 452 -5.93 -10.34 3.58
C PHE A 452 -6.74 -10.10 4.86
N THR A 453 -6.89 -11.14 5.66
CA THR A 453 -7.78 -11.13 6.82
C THR A 453 -7.01 -11.50 8.08
N ILE A 454 -7.27 -10.79 9.17
CA ILE A 454 -6.80 -11.18 10.51
C ILE A 454 -8.04 -11.55 11.34
N THR A 455 -8.05 -12.76 11.90
CA THR A 455 -9.14 -13.27 12.72
C THR A 455 -8.66 -13.56 14.14
N SER A 456 -9.55 -13.39 15.11
CA SER A 456 -9.32 -13.83 16.48
C SER A 456 -10.64 -14.07 17.19
N ASP A 457 -10.71 -15.11 18.02
CA ASP A 457 -11.84 -15.34 18.91
C ASP A 457 -11.90 -14.32 20.05
N ASP A 458 -10.76 -13.67 20.34
CA ASP A 458 -10.66 -12.61 21.33
C ASP A 458 -10.55 -11.24 20.62
N PRO A 459 -11.58 -10.37 20.69
CA PRO A 459 -11.54 -9.06 20.07
C PRO A 459 -10.39 -8.17 20.58
N ASP A 460 -9.91 -8.39 21.81
CA ASP A 460 -8.82 -7.61 22.41
C ASP A 460 -7.45 -7.99 21.82
N LEU A 461 -7.37 -9.12 21.11
CA LEU A 461 -6.17 -9.50 20.38
C LEU A 461 -6.12 -8.88 18.99
N LEU A 462 -7.23 -8.41 18.42
CA LEU A 462 -7.24 -7.85 17.07
C LEU A 462 -6.52 -6.50 16.98
N PRO A 463 -5.84 -6.21 15.86
CA PRO A 463 -5.28 -4.89 15.59
C PRO A 463 -6.31 -3.77 15.73
N SER A 464 -5.93 -2.65 16.34
CA SER A 464 -6.79 -1.48 16.44
C SER A 464 -7.01 -0.86 15.06
N VAL A 465 -8.26 -0.91 14.59
CA VAL A 465 -8.71 -0.30 13.33
C VAL A 465 -8.32 1.18 13.25
N GLU A 466 -8.46 1.90 14.36
CA GLU A 466 -8.17 3.34 14.39
C GLU A 466 -6.66 3.64 14.36
N LEU A 467 -5.81 2.77 14.93
CA LEU A 467 -4.35 2.90 14.77
C LEU A 467 -3.92 2.60 13.33
N LEU A 468 -4.53 1.58 12.68
CA LEU A 468 -4.26 1.26 11.28
C LEU A 468 -4.65 2.43 10.36
N ARG A 469 -5.83 3.02 10.55
CA ARG A 469 -6.28 4.22 9.81
C ARG A 469 -5.40 5.43 10.05
N LEU A 470 -4.99 5.66 11.30
CA LEU A 470 -4.05 6.75 11.62
C LEU A 470 -2.73 6.55 10.89
N ARG A 471 -2.13 5.35 10.96
CA ARG A 471 -0.87 5.04 10.27
C ARG A 471 -1.04 5.25 8.77
N ASP A 472 -2.09 4.70 8.17
CA ASP A 472 -2.40 4.82 6.75
C ASP A 472 -2.46 6.28 6.28
N ARG A 473 -3.24 7.13 6.95
CA ARG A 473 -3.33 8.56 6.61
C ARG A 473 -1.99 9.28 6.76
N VAL A 474 -1.23 8.97 7.82
CA VAL A 474 0.08 9.59 8.06
C VAL A 474 1.11 9.16 7.02
N MET A 475 1.10 7.88 6.61
CA MET A 475 1.95 7.39 5.53
C MET A 475 1.57 8.07 4.22
N ALA A 476 0.28 8.13 3.86
CA ALA A 476 -0.17 8.82 2.67
C ALA A 476 0.27 10.30 2.66
N MET A 477 0.18 11.02 3.79
CA MET A 477 0.70 12.39 3.89
C MET A 477 2.21 12.47 3.66
N MET A 478 2.99 11.58 4.28
CA MET A 478 4.44 11.53 4.10
C MET A 478 4.80 11.36 2.61
N MET A 479 4.07 10.50 1.92
CA MET A 479 4.30 10.14 0.52
C MET A 479 3.87 11.26 -0.43
N LEU A 480 2.74 11.90 -0.14
CA LEU A 480 2.26 13.09 -0.83
C LEU A 480 3.26 14.25 -0.76
N LYS A 481 4.00 14.39 0.34
CA LYS A 481 5.02 15.44 0.49
C LYS A 481 6.39 15.07 -0.09
N GLY A 482 6.53 13.92 -0.74
CA GLY A 482 7.83 13.44 -1.23
C GLY A 482 8.79 12.98 -0.13
N GLY A 483 8.29 12.70 1.08
CA GLY A 483 9.11 12.35 2.25
C GLY A 483 9.74 10.95 2.23
N ALA A 484 9.52 10.15 1.18
CA ALA A 484 10.09 8.82 1.06
C ALA A 484 11.53 8.81 0.51
N ASP A 485 12.00 9.91 -0.10
CA ASP A 485 13.32 10.00 -0.74
C ASP A 485 14.50 10.15 0.26
N VAL A 486 14.31 9.84 1.56
CA VAL A 486 15.28 10.21 2.60
C VAL A 486 16.43 9.22 2.83
N ASP A 487 16.38 7.97 2.37
CA ASP A 487 17.50 7.04 2.67
C ASP A 487 17.68 5.94 1.59
N ASP A 488 17.94 6.32 0.34
CA ASP A 488 18.49 5.35 -0.65
C ASP A 488 19.92 4.87 -0.23
N ASP A 489 20.58 5.56 0.71
CA ASP A 489 21.91 5.21 1.24
C ASP A 489 21.89 4.03 2.26
N VAL A 490 20.73 3.68 2.81
CA VAL A 490 20.62 2.62 3.83
C VAL A 490 20.57 1.22 3.20
N LEU A 491 20.08 1.08 1.96
CA LEU A 491 20.13 -0.20 1.24
C LEU A 491 21.56 -0.58 0.82
N SER A 492 22.50 0.36 0.83
CA SER A 492 23.92 0.12 0.49
C SER A 492 24.84 0.03 1.71
N SER A 493 24.34 0.30 2.92
CA SER A 493 25.13 0.30 4.15
C SER A 493 24.58 -0.70 5.18
N SER A 494 24.42 -1.96 4.76
CA SER A 494 24.36 -3.08 5.69
C SER A 494 25.66 -3.14 6.50
N SER A 495 25.59 -2.56 7.69
CA SER A 495 26.49 -2.80 8.82
C SER A 495 26.85 -4.29 8.90
N GLY A 496 28.14 -4.60 8.85
CA GLY A 496 28.66 -5.94 9.11
C GLY A 496 28.46 -6.35 10.57
N GLY A 497 27.23 -6.74 10.91
CA GLY A 497 26.88 -7.53 12.09
C GLY A 497 26.50 -8.94 11.62
N ASP A 498 27.29 -9.91 12.06
CA ASP A 498 27.54 -11.19 11.40
C ASP A 498 26.60 -12.34 11.84
N ASP A 499 25.30 -12.10 12.13
CA ASP A 499 24.41 -13.16 12.66
C ASP A 499 22.97 -13.19 12.12
N ALA A 500 22.67 -12.50 11.02
CA ALA A 500 21.43 -12.75 10.27
C ALA A 500 21.78 -13.59 9.02
N PRO A 501 21.14 -14.76 8.79
CA PRO A 501 21.35 -15.51 7.56
C PRO A 501 20.95 -14.63 6.39
N ARG A 502 21.95 -14.22 5.60
CA ARG A 502 21.75 -13.50 4.35
C ARG A 502 20.96 -14.42 3.41
N VAL A 503 19.66 -14.17 3.26
CA VAL A 503 18.94 -14.60 2.06
C VAL A 503 19.50 -13.72 0.93
N LEU A 504 20.57 -14.19 0.32
CA LEU A 504 20.98 -13.72 -1.00
C LEU A 504 19.82 -14.08 -1.93
N VAL A 505 19.03 -13.08 -2.31
CA VAL A 505 18.27 -13.14 -3.56
C VAL A 505 19.33 -13.10 -4.66
N GLY A 506 19.86 -14.27 -4.97
CA GLY A 506 20.82 -14.45 -6.04
C GLY A 506 20.06 -14.50 -7.36
N ASP A 507 20.54 -13.75 -8.35
CA ASP A 507 20.26 -13.96 -9.78
C ASP A 507 20.92 -15.27 -10.28
N GLY A 508 20.96 -16.30 -9.44
CA GLY A 508 21.50 -17.61 -9.74
C GLY A 508 20.36 -18.60 -9.85
N ASP A 509 20.19 -19.14 -11.04
CA ASP A 509 19.29 -20.25 -11.35
C ASP A 509 19.62 -21.45 -10.45
N PHE A 510 19.00 -21.50 -9.27
CA PHE A 510 18.87 -22.74 -8.52
C PHE A 510 17.69 -23.49 -9.15
N GLU A 511 18.01 -24.47 -10.00
CA GLU A 511 17.11 -25.59 -10.24
C GLU A 511 16.88 -26.28 -8.89
N VAL A 512 15.85 -25.83 -8.19
CA VAL A 512 15.24 -26.61 -7.12
C VAL A 512 14.64 -27.82 -7.84
N ASP A 513 15.17 -29.00 -7.53
CA ASP A 513 14.62 -30.28 -7.99
C ASP A 513 13.16 -30.39 -7.53
N MET A 514 12.25 -29.95 -8.39
CA MET A 514 10.82 -29.88 -8.12
C MET A 514 10.26 -31.28 -7.86
N GLU A 515 10.85 -32.35 -8.42
CA GLU A 515 10.39 -33.72 -8.15
C GLU A 515 10.62 -34.09 -6.68
N ALA A 516 11.76 -33.72 -6.10
CA ALA A 516 12.05 -33.98 -4.68
C ALA A 516 11.10 -33.23 -3.73
N LYS A 517 10.71 -31.99 -4.08
CA LYS A 517 9.75 -31.18 -3.31
C LYS A 517 8.32 -31.68 -3.44
N VAL A 518 7.92 -32.09 -4.63
CA VAL A 518 6.60 -32.67 -4.90
C VAL A 518 6.43 -34.01 -4.16
N LEU A 519 7.49 -34.83 -4.09
CA LEU A 519 7.49 -36.07 -3.32
C LEU A 519 7.33 -35.82 -1.81
N GLU A 520 8.11 -34.88 -1.26
CA GLU A 520 8.03 -34.44 0.16
C GLU A 520 6.62 -33.95 0.53
N TRP A 521 5.96 -33.22 -0.38
CA TRP A 521 4.60 -32.70 -0.17
C TRP A 521 3.52 -33.76 -0.33
N SER A 522 3.69 -34.70 -1.26
CA SER A 522 2.75 -35.80 -1.46
C SER A 522 2.70 -36.77 -0.27
N GLU A 523 3.84 -37.01 0.38
CA GLU A 523 3.92 -37.82 1.60
C GLU A 523 3.26 -37.11 2.80
N ARG A 524 3.25 -35.77 2.82
CA ARG A 524 2.60 -34.97 3.86
C ARG A 524 1.08 -34.88 3.67
N ALA A 525 0.61 -34.76 2.43
CA ALA A 525 -0.80 -34.68 2.10
C ALA A 525 -1.54 -36.04 2.28
N GLY A 526 -0.83 -37.15 2.14
CA GLY A 526 -1.40 -38.50 2.33
C GLY A 526 -1.73 -38.88 3.78
N GLY A 527 -1.32 -38.07 4.77
CA GLY A 527 -1.47 -38.40 6.20
C GLY A 527 -2.67 -37.79 6.92
N GLU A 528 -3.27 -36.70 6.43
CA GLU A 528 -4.15 -35.85 7.27
C GLU A 528 -5.52 -35.48 6.69
N LEU A 529 -5.94 -36.01 5.52
CA LEU A 529 -7.28 -35.74 5.01
C LEU A 529 -8.13 -37.01 4.98
N ALA A 530 -8.87 -37.25 6.06
CA ALA A 530 -10.06 -38.08 5.99
C ALA A 530 -11.12 -37.34 5.15
N PRO A 531 -11.82 -38.01 4.22
CA PRO A 531 -12.88 -37.37 3.45
C PRO A 531 -14.02 -36.93 4.39
N LEU A 532 -14.46 -35.68 4.23
CA LEU A 532 -15.66 -35.13 4.87
C LEU A 532 -16.84 -36.09 4.69
N THR A 533 -17.55 -36.35 5.78
CA THR A 533 -18.76 -37.15 5.74
C THR A 533 -19.88 -36.38 5.05
N ALA A 534 -20.84 -37.11 4.45
CA ALA A 534 -21.98 -36.48 3.79
C ALA A 534 -22.82 -35.59 4.75
N GLU A 535 -22.75 -35.86 6.05
CA GLU A 535 -23.44 -35.11 7.10
C GLU A 535 -22.79 -33.74 7.35
N GLU A 536 -21.45 -33.66 7.32
CA GLU A 536 -20.72 -32.39 7.45
C GLU A 536 -20.91 -31.47 6.23
N ALA A 537 -21.07 -32.07 5.05
CA ALA A 537 -21.39 -31.32 3.83
C ALA A 537 -22.81 -30.73 3.85
N ASP A 538 -23.78 -31.45 4.42
CA ASP A 538 -25.18 -31.00 4.51
C ASP A 538 -25.36 -29.90 5.57
N GLU A 539 -24.59 -29.92 6.66
CA GLU A 539 -24.61 -28.88 7.70
C GLU A 539 -24.03 -27.54 7.18
N MET A 540 -23.01 -27.62 6.33
CA MET A 540 -22.45 -26.45 5.63
C MET A 540 -23.40 -25.88 4.57
N ALA A 541 -24.22 -26.73 3.92
CA ALA A 541 -25.22 -26.26 2.96
C ALA A 541 -26.38 -25.52 3.65
N TRP A 542 -26.77 -25.94 4.85
CA TRP A 542 -27.87 -25.33 5.61
C TRP A 542 -27.54 -23.91 6.13
N THR A 543 -26.32 -23.70 6.60
CA THR A 543 -25.87 -22.40 7.13
C THR A 543 -25.79 -21.31 6.04
N ALA A 544 -25.48 -21.69 4.80
CA ALA A 544 -25.48 -20.77 3.66
C ALA A 544 -26.88 -20.28 3.26
N SER A 545 -27.93 -21.07 3.51
CA SER A 545 -29.31 -20.75 3.09
C SER A 545 -30.06 -19.84 4.06
N VAL A 546 -29.62 -19.72 5.31
CA VAL A 546 -30.25 -18.86 6.35
C VAL A 546 -29.84 -17.39 6.21
N ILE A 547 -28.75 -17.10 5.50
CA ILE A 547 -28.16 -15.75 5.41
C ILE A 547 -28.82 -14.88 4.30
N GLN A 548 -29.70 -15.43 3.46
CA GLN A 548 -30.28 -14.72 2.30
C GLN A 548 -31.75 -14.27 2.44
N GLN A 549 -32.30 -14.12 3.65
CA GLN A 549 -33.60 -13.45 3.80
C GLN A 549 -33.45 -11.96 4.13
N PRO A 550 -33.95 -11.03 3.28
CA PRO A 550 -33.97 -9.61 3.61
C PRO A 550 -35.06 -9.35 4.64
N GLU A 551 -34.66 -8.93 5.85
CA GLU A 551 -35.60 -8.43 6.85
C GLU A 551 -36.23 -7.11 6.37
N ASN A 552 -37.53 -7.20 6.11
CA ASN A 552 -38.40 -6.09 5.74
C ASN A 552 -38.79 -5.33 7.02
N VAL A 553 -38.00 -4.32 7.39
CA VAL A 553 -38.30 -3.44 8.54
C VAL A 553 -39.15 -2.27 8.05
N GLY A 554 -40.47 -2.40 8.22
CA GLY A 554 -41.44 -1.34 7.96
C GLY A 554 -41.42 -0.25 9.04
N ASP A 555 -41.55 0.99 8.56
CA ASP A 555 -41.75 2.23 9.31
C ASP A 555 -42.81 2.13 10.43
N SER A 556 -42.47 2.65 11.61
CA SER A 556 -43.43 3.08 12.63
C SER A 556 -42.75 4.08 13.58
N PHE A 557 -42.62 5.33 13.15
CA PHE A 557 -42.32 6.45 14.06
C PHE A 557 -43.61 6.92 14.75
N SER A 558 -43.72 6.61 16.03
CA SER A 558 -44.70 7.22 16.94
C SER A 558 -44.27 8.66 17.24
N SER A 559 -45.18 9.60 16.99
CA SER A 559 -45.07 11.00 17.37
C SER A 559 -45.22 11.16 18.89
N GLU A 560 -44.12 11.49 19.56
CA GLU A 560 -44.10 11.83 20.98
C GLU A 560 -44.48 13.30 21.19
N GLY A 561 -45.35 13.52 22.17
CA GLY A 561 -46.20 14.70 22.33
C GLY A 561 -45.54 15.94 22.92
N GLN A 562 -46.09 17.08 22.53
CA GLN A 562 -45.92 18.38 23.19
C GLN A 562 -46.46 18.33 24.63
N PRO A 563 -45.79 18.98 25.61
CA PRO A 563 -46.42 19.26 26.89
C PRO A 563 -47.37 20.45 26.76
N GLU A 564 -48.64 20.20 27.07
CA GLU A 564 -49.68 21.20 27.22
C GLU A 564 -49.42 22.12 28.41
N ASP A 565 -49.62 23.39 28.11
CA ASP A 565 -49.81 24.52 28.99
C ASP A 565 -51.01 24.28 29.94
N ARG A 566 -50.76 24.28 31.25
CA ARG A 566 -51.81 24.44 32.27
C ARG A 566 -51.37 25.48 33.28
N GLY A 567 -51.88 26.69 33.08
CA GLY A 567 -52.07 27.64 34.15
C GLY A 567 -53.17 27.16 35.11
N GLU A 568 -52.93 27.29 36.40
CA GLU A 568 -53.98 27.40 37.41
C GLU A 568 -53.61 28.47 38.43
N SER A 569 -54.53 29.42 38.54
CA SER A 569 -54.59 30.55 39.45
C SER A 569 -55.20 30.17 40.81
N ARG A 570 -54.65 30.71 41.90
CA ARG A 570 -55.28 31.13 43.19
C ARG A 570 -54.12 31.39 44.17
N GLY A 571 -53.97 32.50 44.90
CA GLY A 571 -54.95 33.38 45.55
C GLY A 571 -54.90 33.13 47.07
N GLU A 572 -54.65 34.20 47.86
CA GLU A 572 -54.66 34.30 49.35
C GLU A 572 -53.36 33.78 50.02
N ASP A 573 -52.60 34.48 50.88
CA ASP A 573 -52.79 35.60 51.84
C ASP A 573 -51.73 36.72 51.73
#